data_AF-A0A348NYG7-F1
#
_entry.id   AF-A0A348NYG7-F1
#
_cell.length_a   1.000
_cell.length_b   1.000
_cell.length_c   1.000
_cell.angle_alpha   90.00
_cell.angle_beta   90.00
_cell.angle_gamma   90.00
#
_symmetry.space_group_name_H-M   'P 1'
#
loop_
_entity.id
_entity.type
_entity.pdbx_description
1 polymer ?
#
loop_
_entity_poly.entity_id
_entity_poly.type
_entity_poly.pdbx_seq_one_letter_code
_entity_poly.pdbx_strand_id
1 'polypeptide(L)'
;MEKNKISKEQSKDTGIIIALILLLSGTVLKSFLLIKISIVIIFISFLIPVLFYFPAIVWFGFSKIFGSVVSKIVLAIIFILAVFPVGLIRKAMKKDPMMIRSFKKGSGSAWTVREHKYSESDILKPY
;
A
#
# COMPACT_ATOMS: atom_id res chain seq x y z
N MET A 1 5.99 13.06 -21.23
CA MET A 1 5.59 13.53 -19.89
C MET A 1 4.14 13.99 -19.94
N GLU A 2 3.22 13.10 -19.63
CA GLU A 2 1.79 13.40 -19.64
C GLU A 2 1.46 14.30 -18.44
N LYS A 3 1.17 15.57 -18.70
CA LYS A 3 0.71 16.52 -17.67
C LYS A 3 -0.61 15.98 -17.13
N ASN A 4 -0.57 15.30 -15.99
CA ASN A 4 -1.73 14.90 -15.19
C ASN A 4 -2.47 16.16 -14.74
N LYS A 5 -3.26 16.76 -15.63
CA LYS A 5 -4.18 17.85 -15.30
C LYS A 5 -5.33 17.24 -14.52
N ILE A 6 -5.57 17.76 -13.31
CA ILE A 6 -6.73 17.39 -12.50
C ILE A 6 -8.02 17.59 -13.33
N SER A 7 -8.90 16.59 -13.33
CA SER A 7 -10.17 16.65 -14.04
C SER A 7 -11.15 17.63 -13.37
N LYS A 8 -12.11 18.14 -14.13
CA LYS A 8 -13.21 18.96 -13.61
C LYS A 8 -13.99 18.22 -12.51
N GLU A 9 -14.14 16.91 -12.65
CA GLU A 9 -14.79 16.05 -11.67
C GLU A 9 -14.00 15.97 -10.35
N GLN A 10 -12.69 15.73 -10.44
CA GLN A 10 -11.81 15.71 -9.26
C GLN A 10 -11.80 17.06 -8.52
N SER A 11 -11.92 18.17 -9.25
CA SER A 11 -12.00 19.50 -8.63
C SER A 11 -13.36 19.69 -7.93
N LYS A 12 -14.46 19.22 -8.54
CA LYS A 12 -15.80 19.18 -7.91
C LYS A 12 -15.77 18.36 -6.62
N ASP A 13 -15.21 17.16 -6.67
CA ASP A 13 -15.15 16.24 -5.53
C ASP A 13 -14.33 16.83 -4.40
N THR A 14 -13.22 17.51 -4.72
CA THR A 14 -12.42 18.22 -3.71
C THR A 14 -13.22 19.34 -3.04
N GLY A 15 -14.00 20.11 -3.80
CA GLY A 15 -14.88 21.13 -3.26
C GLY A 15 -15.95 20.56 -2.31
N ILE A 16 -16.53 19.41 -2.68
CA ILE A 16 -17.49 18.68 -1.83
C ILE A 16 -16.83 18.17 -0.55
N ILE A 17 -15.60 17.64 -0.62
CA ILE A 17 -14.86 17.19 0.56
C ILE A 17 -14.56 18.36 1.50
N ILE A 18 -14.11 19.49 0.97
CA ILE A 18 -13.88 20.71 1.77
C ILE A 18 -15.17 21.16 2.44
N ALA A 19 -16.28 21.15 1.71
CA ALA A 19 -17.60 21.46 2.25
C ALA A 19 -17.98 20.55 3.41
N LEU A 20 -17.75 19.24 3.24
CA LEU A 20 -18.07 18.23 4.24
C LEU A 20 -17.23 18.41 5.51
N ILE A 21 -15.93 18.69 5.36
CA ILE A 21 -15.05 19.00 6.49
C ILE A 21 -15.55 20.25 7.23
N LEU A 22 -15.93 21.30 6.50
CA LEU A 22 -16.46 22.52 7.10
C LEU A 22 -17.79 22.31 7.82
N LEU A 23 -18.66 21.46 7.26
CA LEU A 23 -19.96 21.11 7.84
C LEU A 23 -19.78 20.32 9.14
N LEU A 24 -18.93 19.29 9.13
CA LEU A 24 -18.59 18.50 10.32
C LEU A 24 -17.90 19.34 11.40
N SER A 25 -17.01 20.25 11.00
CA SER A 25 -16.39 21.19 11.94
C SER A 25 -17.44 22.13 12.52
N GLY A 26 -18.35 22.64 11.69
CA GLY A 26 -19.43 23.53 12.11
C GLY A 26 -20.38 22.89 13.13
N THR A 27 -20.69 21.59 12.98
CA THR A 27 -21.53 20.85 13.95
C THR A 27 -20.80 20.61 15.26
N VAL A 28 -19.52 20.24 15.23
CA VAL A 28 -18.71 20.01 16.44
C VAL A 28 -18.49 21.31 17.22
N LEU A 29 -18.15 22.41 16.53
CA LEU A 29 -17.95 23.73 17.15
C LEU A 29 -19.28 24.48 17.40
N LYS A 30 -20.44 23.90 17.04
CA LYS A 30 -21.77 24.52 17.12
C LYS A 30 -21.86 25.92 16.49
N SER A 31 -21.06 26.15 15.45
CA SER A 31 -21.03 27.44 14.75
C SER A 31 -21.98 27.42 13.55
N PHE A 32 -23.10 28.12 13.68
CA PHE A 32 -24.06 28.31 12.58
C PHE A 32 -23.44 28.98 11.36
N LEU A 33 -22.39 29.79 11.56
CA LEU A 33 -21.71 30.49 10.47
C LEU A 33 -20.93 29.51 9.59
N LEU A 34 -20.22 28.55 10.18
CA LEU A 34 -19.51 27.50 9.43
C LEU A 34 -20.48 26.60 8.64
N ILE A 35 -21.63 26.27 9.22
CA ILE A 35 -22.67 25.47 8.55
C ILE A 35 -23.26 26.23 7.34
N LYS A 36 -23.52 27.54 7.48
CA LYS A 36 -23.98 28.36 6.34
C LYS A 36 -22.94 28.41 5.22
N ILE A 37 -21.67 28.62 5.57
CA ILE A 37 -20.57 28.65 4.59
C ILE A 37 -20.44 27.29 3.89
N SER A 38 -20.54 26.17 4.61
CA SER A 38 -20.43 24.84 3.99
C SER A 38 -21.52 24.62 2.94
N ILE A 39 -22.76 25.03 3.22
CA ILE A 39 -23.87 24.91 2.26
C ILE A 39 -23.55 25.70 0.98
N VAL A 40 -23.11 26.96 1.12
CA VAL A 40 -22.73 27.80 -0.02
C VAL A 40 -21.62 27.15 -0.84
N ILE A 41 -20.61 26.58 -0.19
CA ILE A 41 -19.47 25.96 -0.85
C ILE A 41 -19.86 24.67 -1.61
N ILE A 42 -20.88 23.93 -1.14
CA ILE A 42 -21.46 22.80 -1.89
C ILE A 42 -22.03 23.30 -3.22
N PHE A 43 -22.86 24.35 -3.18
CA PHE A 43 -23.44 24.93 -4.41
C PHE A 43 -22.36 25.44 -5.36
N ILE A 44 -21.34 26.14 -4.86
CA ILE A 44 -20.22 26.62 -5.67
C ILE A 44 -19.45 25.45 -6.30
N SER A 45 -19.30 24.33 -5.59
CA SER A 45 -18.64 23.13 -6.11
C SER A 45 -19.36 22.57 -7.34
N PHE A 46 -20.70 22.61 -7.36
CA PHE A 46 -21.49 22.19 -8.52
C PHE A 46 -21.44 23.19 -9.67
N LEU A 47 -21.52 24.51 -9.39
CA LEU A 47 -21.59 25.54 -10.42
C LEU A 47 -20.22 25.79 -11.08
N ILE A 48 -19.17 25.93 -10.27
CA ILE A 48 -17.83 26.35 -10.72
C ILE A 48 -16.76 25.47 -10.05
N PRO A 49 -16.64 24.19 -10.46
CA PRO A 49 -15.65 23.27 -9.88
C PRO A 49 -14.20 23.69 -10.14
N VAL A 50 -13.95 24.56 -11.13
CA VAL A 50 -12.61 25.06 -11.48
C VAL A 50 -11.99 25.87 -10.32
N LEU A 51 -12.80 26.49 -9.45
CA LEU A 51 -12.30 27.22 -8.28
C LEU A 51 -11.52 26.32 -7.32
N PHE A 52 -11.86 25.03 -7.28
CA PHE A 52 -11.24 24.03 -6.41
C PHE A 52 -10.06 23.31 -7.06
N TYR A 53 -9.59 23.77 -8.22
CA TYR A 53 -8.46 23.16 -8.93
C TYR A 53 -7.16 23.19 -8.11
N PHE A 54 -6.81 24.34 -7.51
CA PHE A 54 -5.60 24.45 -6.69
C PHE A 54 -5.66 23.54 -5.45
N PRO A 55 -6.74 23.57 -4.63
CA PRO A 55 -6.92 22.59 -3.56
C PRO A 55 -6.84 21.14 -4.04
N ALA A 56 -7.41 20.84 -5.20
CA ALA A 56 -7.40 19.48 -5.75
C ALA A 56 -5.99 19.00 -6.12
N ILE A 57 -5.15 19.87 -6.70
CA ILE A 57 -3.75 19.52 -6.97
C ILE A 57 -3.04 19.11 -5.67
N VAL A 58 -3.20 19.91 -4.62
CA VAL A 58 -2.55 19.65 -3.32
C VAL A 58 -3.11 18.35 -2.71
N TRP A 59 -4.43 18.19 -2.68
CA TRP A 59 -5.11 17.03 -2.13
C TRP A 59 -4.69 15.72 -2.83
N PHE A 60 -4.82 15.66 -4.16
CA PHE A 60 -4.46 14.46 -4.92
C PHE A 60 -2.96 14.22 -4.97
N GLY A 61 -2.14 15.28 -4.96
CA GLY A 61 -0.69 15.16 -4.82
C GLY A 61 -0.31 14.49 -3.50
N PHE A 62 -0.93 14.94 -2.40
CA PHE A 62 -0.76 14.32 -1.08
C PHE A 62 -1.24 12.87 -1.08
N SER A 63 -2.42 12.57 -1.61
CA SER A 63 -2.96 11.20 -1.68
C SER A 63 -2.04 10.24 -2.44
N LYS A 64 -1.38 10.70 -3.52
CA LYS A 64 -0.41 9.86 -4.27
C LYS A 64 0.80 9.50 -3.42
N ILE A 65 1.37 10.47 -2.71
CA ILE A 65 2.50 10.24 -1.81
C ILE A 65 2.09 9.28 -0.69
N PHE A 66 0.93 9.55 -0.07
CA PHE A 66 0.40 8.73 0.99
C PHE A 66 0.13 7.29 0.53
N GLY A 67 -0.45 7.09 -0.65
CA GLY A 67 -0.66 5.78 -1.23
C GLY A 67 0.64 4.98 -1.42
N SER A 68 1.72 5.64 -1.87
CA SER A 68 3.03 5.00 -2.01
C SER A 68 3.63 4.59 -0.66
N VAL A 69 3.49 5.45 0.36
CA VAL A 69 4.01 5.18 1.72
C VAL A 69 3.20 4.09 2.40
N VAL A 70 1.87 4.18 2.38
CA VAL A 70 0.97 3.21 3.02
C VAL A 70 1.11 1.83 2.40
N SER A 71 1.24 1.73 1.08
CA SER A 71 1.45 0.44 0.41
C SER A 71 2.68 -0.30 0.97
N LYS A 72 3.80 0.42 1.18
CA LYS A 72 5.01 -0.14 1.77
C LYS A 72 4.81 -0.52 3.24
N ILE A 73 4.12 0.32 4.01
CA ILE A 73 3.82 0.06 5.43
C ILE A 73 2.96 -1.19 5.57
N VAL A 74 1.88 -1.31 4.79
CA VAL A 74 0.98 -2.47 4.82
C VAL A 74 1.75 -3.74 4.46
N LEU A 75 2.59 -3.70 3.41
CA LEU A 75 3.43 -4.85 3.04
C LEU A 75 4.42 -5.22 4.16
N ALA A 76 5.04 -4.25 4.81
CA ALA A 76 5.95 -4.48 5.93
C ALA A 76 5.22 -5.11 7.13
N ILE A 77 4.01 -4.64 7.45
CA ILE A 77 3.18 -5.21 8.51
C ILE A 77 2.84 -6.67 8.17
N ILE A 78 2.39 -6.95 6.94
CA ILE A 78 2.10 -8.32 6.50
C ILE A 78 3.34 -9.19 6.62
N PHE A 79 4.50 -8.70 6.18
CA PHE A 79 5.75 -9.44 6.31
C PHE A 79 6.09 -9.76 7.76
N ILE A 80 5.98 -8.79 8.67
CA ILE A 80 6.28 -8.96 10.10
C ILE A 80 5.29 -9.89 10.79
N LEU A 81 4.01 -9.86 10.41
CA LEU A 81 2.97 -10.65 11.08
C LEU A 81 2.82 -12.07 10.51
N ALA A 82 3.05 -12.26 9.21
CA ALA A 82 2.85 -13.56 8.56
C ALA A 82 4.18 -14.28 8.28
N VAL A 83 5.13 -13.60 7.65
CA VAL A 83 6.34 -14.26 7.11
C VAL A 83 7.44 -14.36 8.16
N PHE A 84 7.68 -13.27 8.88
CA PHE A 84 8.72 -13.17 9.89
C PHE A 84 8.59 -14.19 11.04
N PRO A 85 7.41 -14.43 11.67
CA PRO A 85 7.28 -15.43 12.73
C PRO A 85 7.52 -16.84 12.22
N VAL A 86 7.11 -17.17 11.00
CA VAL A 86 7.40 -18.48 10.38
C VAL A 86 8.91 -18.69 10.25
N GLY A 87 9.64 -17.64 9.84
CA GLY A 87 11.11 -17.65 9.80
C GLY A 87 11.73 -17.83 11.18
N LEU A 88 11.23 -17.14 12.20
CA LEU A 88 11.70 -17.26 13.59
C LEU A 88 11.44 -18.67 14.16
N ILE A 89 10.24 -19.21 13.98
CA ILE A 89 9.89 -20.57 14.41
C ILE A 89 10.82 -21.57 13.75
N ARG A 90 11.02 -21.49 12.44
CA ARG A 90 11.93 -22.39 11.71
C ARG A 90 13.37 -22.28 12.21
N LYS A 91 13.83 -21.06 12.52
CA LYS A 91 15.16 -20.81 13.10
C LYS A 91 15.29 -21.40 14.51
N ALA A 92 14.26 -21.27 15.35
CA ALA A 92 14.21 -21.84 16.69
C ALA A 92 14.23 -23.38 16.66
N MET A 93 13.53 -24.00 15.69
CA MET A 93 13.56 -25.43 15.44
C MET A 93 14.92 -25.94 14.89
N LYS A 94 15.94 -25.07 14.74
CA LYS A 94 17.25 -25.36 14.14
C LYS A 94 17.17 -26.00 12.73
N LYS A 95 16.05 -25.84 12.02
CA LYS A 95 15.88 -26.35 10.66
C LYS A 95 16.68 -25.47 9.69
N ASP A 96 17.81 -26.01 9.22
CA ASP A 96 18.69 -25.36 8.24
C ASP A 96 18.65 -26.10 6.89
N PRO A 97 17.54 -26.01 6.13
CA PRO A 97 17.41 -26.73 4.85
C PRO A 97 18.38 -26.22 3.77
N MET A 98 18.93 -25.02 3.94
CA MET A 98 19.93 -24.46 3.03
C MET A 98 21.36 -24.74 3.48
N MET A 99 21.55 -25.49 4.59
CA MET A 99 22.86 -25.82 5.14
C MET A 99 23.79 -24.59 5.28
N ILE A 100 23.24 -23.42 5.59
CA ILE A 100 23.97 -22.15 5.64
C ILE A 100 25.06 -22.20 6.71
N ARG A 101 24.80 -22.90 7.82
CA ARG A 101 25.78 -22.99 8.93
C ARG A 101 27.04 -23.75 8.55
N SER A 102 26.96 -24.71 7.62
CA SER A 102 28.08 -25.54 7.17
C SER A 102 28.72 -25.05 5.87
N PHE A 103 28.10 -24.09 5.18
CA PHE A 103 28.62 -23.52 3.94
C PHE A 103 30.00 -22.88 4.15
N LYS A 104 31.02 -23.36 3.41
CA LYS A 104 32.43 -22.92 3.43
C LYS A 104 33.20 -23.08 4.76
N LYS A 105 32.68 -23.82 5.74
CA LYS A 105 33.39 -24.05 7.02
C LYS A 105 34.30 -25.29 7.04
N GLY A 106 34.42 -26.02 5.93
CA GLY A 106 35.28 -27.20 5.81
C GLY A 106 35.41 -27.68 4.37
N SER A 107 35.91 -28.90 4.17
CA SER A 107 36.07 -29.55 2.86
C SER A 107 34.80 -30.23 2.32
N GLY A 108 33.72 -30.27 3.11
CA GLY A 108 32.44 -30.88 2.71
C GLY A 108 31.57 -29.99 1.81
N SER A 109 30.69 -30.62 1.03
CA SER A 109 29.72 -29.92 0.17
C SER A 109 28.44 -29.57 0.93
N ALA A 110 27.81 -28.44 0.58
CA ALA A 110 26.46 -28.08 1.04
C ALA A 110 25.35 -28.71 0.16
N TRP A 111 25.73 -29.44 -0.88
CA TRP A 111 24.81 -30.19 -1.73
C TRP A 111 24.54 -31.55 -1.12
N THR A 112 23.30 -32.00 -1.19
CA THR A 112 22.93 -33.37 -0.84
C THR A 112 23.29 -34.30 -2.00
N VAL A 113 24.00 -35.39 -1.70
CA VAL A 113 24.26 -36.43 -2.71
C VAL A 113 22.93 -37.13 -3.01
N ARG A 114 22.52 -37.13 -4.28
CA ARG A 114 21.32 -37.85 -4.73
C ARG A 114 21.75 -39.15 -5.38
N GLU A 115 21.74 -40.23 -4.61
CA GLU A 115 21.95 -41.61 -5.09
C GLU A 115 20.66 -42.17 -5.74
N HIS A 116 20.02 -41.41 -6.65
CA HIS A 116 18.83 -41.89 -7.36
C HIS A 116 19.24 -42.48 -8.71
N LYS A 117 18.96 -43.78 -8.91
CA LYS A 117 19.11 -44.41 -10.23
C LYS A 117 17.89 -44.09 -11.07
N TYR A 118 18.09 -43.20 -12.04
CA TYR A 118 17.05 -42.81 -12.99
C TYR A 118 16.54 -44.02 -13.77
N SER A 119 15.22 -44.13 -13.86
CA SER A 119 14.50 -45.16 -14.62
C SER A 119 13.71 -44.52 -15.76
N GLU A 120 13.25 -45.32 -16.72
CA GLU A 120 12.41 -44.85 -17.83
C GLU A 120 11.14 -44.13 -17.34
N SER A 121 10.58 -44.56 -16.20
CA SER A 121 9.42 -43.90 -15.61
C SER A 121 9.70 -42.47 -15.13
N ASP A 122 10.94 -42.16 -14.74
CA ASP A 122 11.33 -40.80 -14.34
C ASP A 122 11.46 -39.86 -15.55
N ILE A 123 11.75 -40.41 -16.73
CA ILE A 123 11.79 -39.65 -17.99
C ILE A 123 10.37 -39.33 -18.45
N LEU A 124 9.45 -40.27 -18.27
CA LEU A 124 8.03 -40.10 -18.64
C LEU A 124 7.26 -39.20 -17.65
N LYS A 125 7.73 -39.08 -16.40
CA LYS A 125 7.14 -38.23 -15.35
C LYS A 125 8.22 -37.43 -14.62
N PRO A 126 8.69 -36.33 -15.21
CA PRO A 126 9.81 -35.55 -14.66
C PRO A 126 9.48 -34.65 -13.45
N TYR A 127 8.23 -34.64 -12.96
CA TYR A 127 7.77 -33.77 -11.86
C TYR A 127 7.22 -34.59 -10.69
#